data_AF-A0A8B9AZZ7-F1
#
_entry.id   AF-A0A8B9AZZ7-F1
#
_cell.length_a   1.000
_cell.length_b   1.000
_cell.length_c   1.000
_cell.angle_alpha   90.00
_cell.angle_beta   90.00
_cell.angle_gamma   90.00
#
_symmetry.space_group_name_H-M   'P 1'
#
loop_
_entity.id
_entity.type
_entity.pdbx_description
1 polymer ?
#
loop_
_entity_poly.entity_id
_entity_poly.type
_entity_poly.pdbx_seq_one_letter_code
_entity_poly.pdbx_strand_id
1 'polypeptide(L)'
;MGTTLFTSCCLSLRQLHKAQIRERRFLHEKGGGRSRFYAAATRGCGPIGEEDREGPAEFLGRRCALVSGLSLVSGMVFGFPRDGMAVKQGLLPGRIPGLSEPDEKGWRTYQRPDDKSGGHGVGWSPIIPYTFKVPDGWEEVPVSIADLGGTEIDLRFASSQEGRLFVVVAPVLRFADIEGNARIELIGPPETVIDAFGPEVIGENVEGKVLSMEVAEHSGRTYYQYELEPPHVLITATAAGNRLYLFNVTASGLQWKRHYKDLKQIADSFRVI
;
A
#
# COMPACT_ATOMS: atom_id res chain seq x y z
N MET A 1 -19.36 -49.85 39.16
CA MET A 1 -17.99 -50.03 38.65
C MET A 1 -17.97 -49.63 37.18
N GLY A 2 -17.22 -48.57 36.82
CA GLY A 2 -16.90 -48.24 35.43
C GLY A 2 -17.68 -47.10 34.76
N THR A 3 -17.35 -45.85 35.11
CA THR A 3 -17.64 -44.64 34.34
C THR A 3 -16.64 -44.48 33.19
N THR A 4 -17.09 -44.19 31.97
CA THR A 4 -16.24 -43.70 30.87
C THR A 4 -16.61 -42.26 30.54
N LEU A 5 -15.67 -41.34 30.79
CA LEU A 5 -15.72 -39.94 30.40
C LEU A 5 -15.08 -39.79 29.02
N PHE A 6 -15.82 -39.25 28.06
CA PHE A 6 -15.26 -38.74 26.81
C PHE A 6 -14.90 -37.26 27.00
N THR A 7 -13.61 -36.99 27.20
CA THR A 7 -13.07 -35.64 27.23
C THR A 7 -12.83 -35.17 25.80
N SER A 8 -13.67 -34.23 25.35
CA SER A 8 -13.46 -33.46 24.12
C SER A 8 -12.32 -32.47 24.34
N CYS A 9 -11.25 -32.58 23.54
CA CYS A 9 -10.11 -31.65 23.60
C CYS A 9 -10.31 -30.54 22.56
N CYS A 10 -10.90 -29.44 22.98
CA CYS A 10 -10.88 -28.17 22.27
C CYS A 10 -9.50 -27.53 22.47
N LEU A 11 -8.53 -27.86 21.61
CA LEU A 11 -7.27 -27.13 21.55
C LEU A 11 -7.53 -25.73 20.97
N SER A 12 -7.56 -24.77 21.89
CA SER A 12 -7.71 -23.34 21.64
C SER A 12 -6.58 -22.80 20.75
N LEU A 13 -6.96 -22.26 19.59
CA LEU A 13 -6.11 -21.51 18.66
C LEU A 13 -5.37 -20.32 19.32
N ARG A 14 -5.74 -19.96 20.57
CA ARG A 14 -5.14 -18.87 21.35
C ARG A 14 -3.71 -19.16 21.84
N GLN A 15 -3.25 -20.40 21.83
CA GLN A 15 -1.90 -20.73 22.32
C GLN A 15 -0.80 -20.60 21.24
N LEU A 16 -1.13 -20.80 19.95
CA LEU A 16 -0.13 -20.69 18.88
C LEU A 16 0.31 -19.23 18.65
N HIS A 17 -0.62 -18.28 18.78
CA HIS A 17 -0.34 -16.86 18.53
C HIS A 17 0.49 -16.19 19.65
N LYS A 18 0.42 -16.70 20.88
CA LYS A 18 1.22 -16.17 22.01
C LYS A 18 2.70 -16.56 21.93
N ALA A 19 3.04 -17.65 21.23
CA ALA A 19 4.43 -18.08 21.07
C ALA A 19 5.21 -17.13 20.14
N GLN A 20 4.57 -16.63 19.08
CA GLN A 20 5.25 -15.84 18.04
C GLN A 20 5.64 -14.42 18.47
N ILE A 21 4.93 -13.84 19.45
CA ILE A 21 5.20 -12.48 19.96
C ILE A 21 6.29 -12.51 21.06
N ARG A 22 6.44 -13.62 21.79
CA ARG A 22 7.41 -13.73 22.89
C ARG A 22 8.86 -13.89 22.42
N GLU A 23 9.06 -14.49 21.25
CA GLU A 23 10.40 -14.82 20.75
C GLU A 23 11.19 -13.59 20.26
N ARG A 24 10.50 -12.51 19.85
CA ARG A 24 11.17 -11.27 19.40
C ARG A 24 11.73 -10.39 20.52
N ARG A 25 11.38 -10.65 21.78
CA ARG A 25 11.81 -9.81 22.92
C ARG A 25 13.09 -10.30 23.61
N PHE A 26 13.71 -11.39 23.12
CA PHE A 26 14.85 -12.06 23.75
C PHE A 26 16.10 -12.11 22.87
N LEU A 27 16.41 -11.04 22.13
CA LEU A 27 17.72 -10.87 21.48
C LEU A 27 18.21 -9.42 21.61
N HIS A 28 18.33 -8.94 22.85
CA HIS A 28 19.11 -7.74 23.12
C HIS A 28 19.64 -7.75 24.55
N GLU A 29 20.78 -8.44 24.80
CA GLU A 29 21.80 -7.96 25.74
C GLU A 29 23.13 -8.77 25.69
N LYS A 30 24.19 -8.03 25.31
CA LYS A 30 25.60 -8.03 25.76
C LYS A 30 26.51 -9.27 25.84
N GLY A 31 27.73 -9.04 25.31
CA GLY A 31 29.02 -9.64 25.70
C GLY A 31 29.66 -10.43 24.55
N GLY A 32 30.84 -10.12 23.99
CA GLY A 32 32.07 -9.60 24.56
C GLY A 32 33.16 -10.68 24.47
N GLY A 33 34.12 -10.55 23.53
CA GLY A 33 35.44 -11.20 23.65
C GLY A 33 35.92 -12.14 22.53
N ARG A 34 37.03 -11.71 21.90
CA ARG A 34 38.22 -12.45 21.40
C ARG A 34 38.11 -13.45 20.22
N SER A 35 38.64 -12.96 19.09
CA SER A 35 39.72 -13.51 18.25
C SER A 35 39.85 -15.03 18.09
N ARG A 36 39.78 -15.49 16.84
CA ARG A 36 40.71 -16.49 16.30
C ARG A 36 40.84 -16.36 14.77
N PHE A 37 42.10 -16.35 14.36
CA PHE A 37 42.66 -16.30 13.01
C PHE A 37 42.17 -17.44 12.11
N TYR A 38 42.02 -17.20 10.81
CA TYR A 38 42.50 -18.10 9.76
C TYR A 38 42.90 -17.33 8.48
N ALA A 39 43.96 -17.86 7.86
CA ALA A 39 44.82 -17.30 6.84
C ALA A 39 44.15 -16.87 5.52
N ALA A 40 44.60 -15.73 4.99
CA ALA A 40 44.48 -15.36 3.58
C ALA A 40 45.81 -15.65 2.88
N ALA A 41 45.77 -16.45 1.81
CA ALA A 41 46.92 -16.72 0.96
C ALA A 41 46.96 -15.71 -0.20
N THR A 42 48.10 -15.03 -0.29
CA THR A 42 48.51 -14.06 -1.31
C THR A 42 49.14 -14.76 -2.52
N ARG A 43 48.98 -14.18 -3.73
CA ARG A 43 49.92 -14.06 -4.88
C ARG A 43 49.10 -13.90 -6.17
N GLY A 44 49.34 -13.01 -7.13
CA GLY A 44 50.43 -12.06 -7.40
C GLY A 44 50.65 -11.95 -8.93
N CYS A 45 50.39 -10.76 -9.49
CA CYS A 45 50.85 -10.09 -10.74
C CYS A 45 51.40 -10.83 -12.00
N GLY A 46 50.74 -10.56 -13.15
CA GLY A 46 51.25 -9.95 -14.43
C GLY A 46 52.23 -10.69 -15.37
N PRO A 47 52.60 -10.14 -16.56
CA PRO A 47 51.77 -9.61 -17.68
C PRO A 47 52.31 -9.96 -19.12
N ILE A 48 51.71 -9.35 -20.17
CA ILE A 48 52.21 -9.01 -21.55
C ILE A 48 51.91 -9.97 -22.74
N GLY A 49 51.36 -9.36 -23.82
CA GLY A 49 51.45 -9.83 -25.22
C GLY A 49 50.47 -9.13 -26.19
N GLU A 50 50.91 -8.08 -26.91
CA GLU A 50 50.36 -7.54 -28.19
C GLU A 50 50.47 -8.62 -29.30
N GLU A 51 49.84 -8.61 -30.49
CA GLU A 51 49.60 -7.58 -31.50
C GLU A 51 48.73 -8.19 -32.64
N ASP A 52 48.32 -7.35 -33.61
CA ASP A 52 48.04 -7.63 -35.04
C ASP A 52 46.60 -7.89 -35.57
N ARG A 53 46.08 -6.83 -36.22
CA ARG A 53 45.77 -6.71 -37.68
C ARG A 53 44.32 -6.48 -38.16
N GLU A 54 44.25 -5.41 -38.95
CA GLU A 54 43.18 -4.84 -39.77
C GLU A 54 42.82 -5.70 -41.01
N GLY A 55 41.65 -5.45 -41.61
CA GLY A 55 41.40 -5.76 -43.03
C GLY A 55 39.96 -6.18 -43.41
N PRO A 56 39.21 -5.38 -44.22
CA PRO A 56 37.80 -5.60 -44.57
C PRO A 56 37.61 -6.21 -45.98
N ALA A 57 36.42 -6.75 -46.29
CA ALA A 57 35.93 -6.88 -47.67
C ALA A 57 34.41 -7.05 -47.76
N GLU A 58 33.83 -6.25 -48.65
CA GLU A 58 32.44 -6.14 -49.06
C GLU A 58 31.96 -7.32 -49.94
N PHE A 59 30.65 -7.57 -50.00
CA PHE A 59 29.98 -7.86 -51.27
C PHE A 59 28.46 -7.60 -51.22
N LEU A 60 28.02 -6.67 -52.08
CA LEU A 60 26.74 -6.52 -52.80
C LEU A 60 25.47 -7.18 -52.22
N GLY A 61 24.32 -6.52 -52.06
CA GLY A 61 23.76 -5.40 -52.81
C GLY A 61 22.34 -5.77 -53.28
N ARG A 62 21.37 -4.86 -53.14
CA ARG A 62 20.30 -4.53 -54.12
C ARG A 62 19.32 -3.53 -53.52
N ARG A 63 19.17 -2.41 -54.24
CA ARG A 63 18.27 -1.29 -53.99
C ARG A 63 16.86 -1.64 -54.49
N CYS A 64 15.83 -1.09 -53.84
CA CYS A 64 14.60 -0.64 -54.51
C CYS A 64 14.10 0.60 -53.76
N ALA A 65 14.06 1.72 -54.48
CA ALA A 65 13.43 2.97 -54.10
C ALA A 65 12.46 3.37 -55.23
N LEU A 66 11.61 4.36 -54.94
CA LEU A 66 10.59 5.04 -55.79
C LEU A 66 9.20 4.37 -55.73
N VAL A 67 8.06 5.08 -55.60
CA VAL A 67 7.75 6.51 -55.77
C VAL A 67 6.40 6.85 -55.10
N SER A 68 6.24 8.12 -54.73
CA SER A 68 5.03 8.76 -54.19
C SER A 68 3.83 8.77 -55.14
N GLY A 69 2.62 8.65 -54.59
CA GLY A 69 1.36 8.92 -55.29
C GLY A 69 0.40 9.72 -54.41
N LEU A 70 0.25 11.00 -54.72
CA LEU A 70 -0.81 11.88 -54.20
C LEU A 70 -2.16 11.48 -54.83
N SER A 71 -3.22 11.42 -54.03
CA SER A 71 -4.60 11.47 -54.53
C SER A 71 -5.44 12.33 -53.59
N LEU A 72 -5.98 13.40 -54.16
CA LEU A 72 -6.90 14.34 -53.53
C LEU A 72 -8.35 14.01 -53.94
N VAL A 73 -9.24 14.37 -53.02
CA VAL A 73 -10.65 14.81 -53.17
C VAL A 73 -11.78 13.82 -52.84
N SER A 74 -12.73 14.39 -52.07
CA SER A 74 -14.10 13.99 -51.71
C SER A 74 -14.21 12.97 -50.58
N GLY A 75 -14.76 13.27 -49.40
CA GLY A 75 -15.82 14.24 -49.09
C GLY A 75 -17.05 13.48 -48.60
N MET A 76 -17.09 13.12 -47.32
CA MET A 76 -18.34 12.80 -46.61
C MET A 76 -18.23 13.28 -45.17
N VAL A 77 -19.15 14.17 -44.84
CA VAL A 77 -19.53 14.59 -43.50
C VAL A 77 -20.00 13.36 -42.73
N PHE A 78 -19.25 12.97 -41.70
CA PHE A 78 -19.82 12.32 -40.53
C PHE A 78 -19.26 13.03 -39.30
N GLY A 79 -20.07 13.94 -38.75
CA GLY A 79 -19.87 14.41 -37.39
C GLY A 79 -19.96 13.19 -36.48
N PHE A 80 -18.83 12.79 -35.91
CA PHE A 80 -18.86 11.93 -34.74
C PHE A 80 -19.44 12.77 -33.60
N PRO A 81 -20.58 12.41 -33.00
CA PRO A 81 -20.93 12.96 -31.72
C PRO A 81 -19.82 12.53 -30.76
N ARG A 82 -19.02 13.52 -30.34
CA ARG A 82 -18.16 13.44 -29.17
C ARG A 82 -19.09 13.43 -27.97
N ASP A 83 -19.70 12.28 -27.74
CA ASP A 83 -20.31 11.89 -26.47
C ASP A 83 -19.92 10.43 -26.26
N GLY A 84 -18.62 10.23 -26.00
CA GLY A 84 -18.21 9.07 -25.24
C GLY A 84 -18.76 9.27 -23.84
N MET A 85 -20.01 8.86 -23.63
CA MET A 85 -20.56 8.64 -22.30
C MET A 85 -19.51 7.82 -21.54
N ALA A 86 -18.83 8.46 -20.58
CA ALA A 86 -18.04 7.72 -19.62
C ALA A 86 -18.99 6.66 -19.06
N VAL A 87 -18.64 5.39 -19.25
CA VAL A 87 -19.37 4.27 -18.66
C VAL A 87 -19.35 4.56 -17.17
N LYS A 88 -20.49 5.03 -16.64
CA LYS A 88 -20.70 5.19 -15.20
C LYS A 88 -20.33 3.85 -14.61
N GLN A 89 -19.26 3.86 -13.82
CA GLN A 89 -18.65 2.72 -13.16
C GLN A 89 -19.76 1.72 -12.81
N GLY A 90 -19.84 0.66 -13.61
CA GLY A 90 -20.98 -0.24 -13.58
C GLY A 90 -21.16 -0.80 -12.18
N LEU A 91 -22.42 -1.07 -11.82
CA LEU A 91 -22.82 -1.84 -10.65
C LEU A 91 -22.21 -3.25 -10.74
N LEU A 92 -20.91 -3.37 -10.48
CA LEU A 92 -20.27 -4.65 -10.23
C LEU A 92 -20.90 -5.17 -8.92
N PRO A 93 -21.47 -6.39 -8.90
CA PRO A 93 -22.04 -6.95 -7.69
C PRO A 93 -21.05 -6.85 -6.53
N GLY A 94 -21.45 -6.17 -5.44
CA GLY A 94 -20.60 -5.92 -4.27
C GLY A 94 -19.87 -4.57 -4.23
N ARG A 95 -19.96 -3.74 -5.27
CA ARG A 95 -19.49 -2.33 -5.21
C ARG A 95 -20.66 -1.40 -4.91
N ILE A 96 -20.65 -0.82 -3.72
CA ILE A 96 -21.55 0.28 -3.38
C ILE A 96 -20.82 1.58 -3.73
N PRO A 97 -21.33 2.39 -4.68
CA PRO A 97 -20.66 3.62 -5.08
C PRO A 97 -20.60 4.60 -3.91
N GLY A 98 -19.39 4.93 -3.48
CA GLY A 98 -19.12 5.94 -2.44
C GLY A 98 -18.45 7.21 -2.97
N LEU A 99 -18.11 7.25 -4.26
CA LEU A 99 -17.31 8.31 -4.87
C LEU A 99 -18.20 9.38 -5.51
N SER A 100 -18.01 10.64 -5.13
CA SER A 100 -18.75 11.78 -5.67
C SER A 100 -18.36 12.13 -7.11
N GLU A 101 -19.13 13.02 -7.71
CA GLU A 101 -18.69 13.77 -8.89
C GLU A 101 -17.49 14.68 -8.54
N PRO A 102 -16.63 15.02 -9.52
CA PRO A 102 -15.50 15.91 -9.30
C PRO A 102 -15.97 17.33 -8.97
N ASP A 103 -15.28 17.96 -8.02
CA ASP A 103 -15.45 19.38 -7.70
C ASP A 103 -14.82 20.28 -8.78
N GLU A 104 -14.92 21.61 -8.61
CA GLU A 104 -14.35 22.59 -9.54
C GLU A 104 -12.84 22.45 -9.76
N LYS A 105 -12.13 21.81 -8.83
CA LYS A 105 -10.69 21.56 -8.88
C LYS A 105 -10.36 20.15 -9.42
N GLY A 106 -11.37 19.37 -9.82
CA GLY A 106 -11.21 18.01 -10.31
C GLY A 106 -11.03 16.97 -9.20
N TRP A 107 -11.37 17.28 -7.95
CA TRP A 107 -11.26 16.35 -6.83
C TRP A 107 -12.59 15.68 -6.52
N ARG A 108 -12.54 14.38 -6.27
CA ARG A 108 -13.69 13.55 -5.92
C ARG A 108 -13.58 13.15 -4.45
N THR A 109 -14.70 13.15 -3.74
CA THR A 109 -14.76 12.71 -2.34
C THR A 109 -15.34 11.31 -2.30
N TYR A 110 -14.58 10.37 -1.75
CA TYR A 110 -15.11 9.06 -1.38
C TYR A 110 -15.61 9.10 0.04
N GLN A 111 -16.85 8.66 0.25
CA GLN A 111 -17.39 8.34 1.57
C GLN A 111 -17.74 6.85 1.59
N ARG A 112 -17.26 6.13 2.60
CA ARG A 112 -17.60 4.72 2.79
C ARG A 112 -19.11 4.59 3.04
N PRO A 113 -19.86 3.84 2.22
CA PRO A 113 -21.28 3.60 2.47
C PRO A 113 -21.50 2.76 3.73
N ASP A 114 -22.55 3.08 4.50
CA ASP A 114 -22.89 2.37 5.75
C ASP A 114 -23.21 0.89 5.50
N ASP A 115 -23.92 0.61 4.41
CA ASP A 115 -24.32 -0.75 4.01
C ASP A 115 -23.17 -1.58 3.41
N LYS A 116 -21.97 -1.01 3.25
CA LYS A 116 -20.81 -1.75 2.73
C LYS A 116 -20.34 -2.74 3.80
N SER A 117 -20.45 -4.03 3.50
CA SER A 117 -19.82 -5.07 4.32
C SER A 117 -18.30 -4.93 4.30
N GLY A 118 -17.65 -5.15 5.44
CA GLY A 118 -16.19 -5.19 5.50
C GLY A 118 -15.60 -6.36 4.67
N GLY A 119 -14.33 -6.24 4.30
CA GLY A 119 -13.57 -7.33 3.68
C GLY A 119 -13.44 -8.57 4.58
N HIS A 120 -12.91 -9.66 4.04
CA HIS A 120 -12.84 -10.99 4.69
C HIS A 120 -12.28 -10.95 6.13
N GLY A 121 -11.27 -10.13 6.41
CA GLY A 121 -10.66 -9.98 7.75
C GLY A 121 -11.20 -8.83 8.60
N VAL A 122 -11.96 -7.90 8.03
CA VAL A 122 -12.48 -6.72 8.75
C VAL A 122 -13.57 -7.10 9.76
N GLY A 123 -14.23 -8.23 9.52
CA GLY A 123 -15.30 -8.77 10.37
C GLY A 123 -16.64 -8.07 10.19
N TRP A 124 -17.65 -8.56 10.92
CA TRP A 124 -19.06 -8.15 10.78
C TRP A 124 -19.49 -7.02 11.72
N SER A 125 -18.62 -6.59 12.63
CA SER A 125 -18.93 -5.50 13.56
C SER A 125 -19.12 -4.19 12.78
N PRO A 126 -19.98 -3.27 13.26
CA PRO A 126 -20.14 -1.95 12.63
C PRO A 126 -18.80 -1.27 12.37
N ILE A 127 -18.68 -0.65 11.20
CA ILE A 127 -17.50 0.12 10.79
C ILE A 127 -17.93 1.58 10.79
N ILE A 128 -17.23 2.41 11.58
CA ILE A 128 -17.48 3.84 11.58
C ILE A 128 -17.07 4.37 10.20
N PRO A 129 -17.94 5.10 9.49
CA PRO A 129 -17.65 5.58 8.15
C PRO A 129 -16.39 6.44 8.12
N TYR A 130 -15.70 6.41 6.99
CA TYR A 130 -14.58 7.29 6.72
C TYR A 130 -14.74 7.92 5.35
N THR A 131 -14.04 9.03 5.15
CA THR A 131 -14.02 9.80 3.92
C THR A 131 -12.59 10.19 3.56
N PHE A 132 -12.32 10.33 2.27
CA PHE A 132 -11.08 10.92 1.76
C PHE A 132 -11.34 11.51 0.37
N LYS A 133 -10.38 12.28 -0.15
CA LYS A 133 -10.44 12.87 -1.49
C LYS A 133 -9.38 12.25 -2.39
N VAL A 134 -9.71 12.13 -3.67
CA VAL A 134 -8.79 11.73 -4.74
C VAL A 134 -8.97 12.62 -5.96
N PRO A 135 -7.91 12.87 -6.75
CA PRO A 135 -8.05 13.47 -8.07
C PRO A 135 -8.93 12.62 -8.98
N ASP A 136 -9.51 13.25 -9.99
CA ASP A 136 -10.22 12.52 -11.04
C ASP A 136 -9.29 11.52 -11.75
N GLY A 137 -9.84 10.39 -12.19
CA GLY A 137 -9.09 9.28 -12.78
C GLY A 137 -8.56 8.23 -11.79
N TRP A 138 -8.71 8.43 -10.47
CA TRP A 138 -8.52 7.36 -9.49
C TRP A 138 -9.75 6.45 -9.42
N GLU A 139 -9.53 5.14 -9.44
CA GLU A 139 -10.60 4.15 -9.49
C GLU A 139 -10.50 3.11 -8.38
N GLU A 140 -11.66 2.63 -7.90
CA GLU A 140 -11.72 1.52 -6.95
C GLU A 140 -11.24 0.22 -7.63
N VAL A 141 -10.28 -0.45 -6.98
CA VAL A 141 -9.70 -1.72 -7.41
C VAL A 141 -10.18 -2.83 -6.45
N PRO A 142 -10.50 -4.04 -6.94
CA PRO A 142 -10.90 -5.14 -6.06
C PRO A 142 -9.82 -5.46 -5.02
N VAL A 143 -10.27 -5.78 -3.81
CA VAL A 143 -9.42 -6.26 -2.71
C VAL A 143 -9.30 -7.77 -2.79
N SER A 144 -8.09 -8.28 -2.59
CA SER A 144 -7.73 -9.68 -2.55
C SER A 144 -7.13 -10.04 -1.19
N ILE A 145 -7.35 -11.27 -0.72
CA ILE A 145 -6.72 -11.79 0.49
C ILE A 145 -5.18 -11.88 0.40
N ALA A 146 -4.63 -11.85 -0.82
CA ALA A 146 -3.19 -11.91 -1.07
C ALA A 146 -2.52 -10.53 -1.04
N ASP A 147 -3.29 -9.48 -0.73
CA ASP A 147 -2.80 -8.12 -0.75
C ASP A 147 -1.90 -7.78 0.45
N LEU A 148 -0.86 -6.99 0.18
CA LEU A 148 -0.06 -6.34 1.23
C LEU A 148 -0.96 -5.37 2.02
N GLY A 149 -0.88 -5.41 3.34
CA GLY A 149 -1.84 -4.75 4.26
C GLY A 149 -2.78 -5.72 4.98
N GLY A 150 -2.72 -7.02 4.68
CA GLY A 150 -3.43 -8.06 5.43
C GLY A 150 -4.86 -8.32 4.96
N THR A 151 -5.59 -9.15 5.70
CA THR A 151 -6.98 -9.52 5.39
C THR A 151 -8.00 -8.41 5.70
N GLU A 152 -7.55 -7.38 6.41
CA GLU A 152 -8.34 -6.28 6.96
C GLU A 152 -8.42 -5.06 6.02
N ILE A 153 -8.04 -5.23 4.76
CA ILE A 153 -8.22 -4.19 3.74
C ILE A 153 -9.72 -4.07 3.43
N ASP A 154 -10.28 -2.88 3.65
CA ASP A 154 -11.70 -2.56 3.39
C ASP A 154 -11.90 -1.94 2.00
N LEU A 155 -10.88 -1.23 1.51
CA LEU A 155 -10.94 -0.50 0.25
C LEU A 155 -9.58 -0.34 -0.39
N ARG A 156 -9.55 -0.34 -1.73
CA ARG A 156 -8.40 0.04 -2.53
C ARG A 156 -8.79 0.95 -3.67
N PHE A 157 -7.96 1.95 -3.92
CA PHE A 157 -8.03 2.80 -5.10
C PHE A 157 -6.66 2.85 -5.79
N ALA A 158 -6.65 3.06 -7.10
CA ALA A 158 -5.42 3.25 -7.85
C ALA A 158 -5.57 4.21 -9.02
N SER A 159 -4.46 4.84 -9.37
CA SER A 159 -4.21 5.55 -10.62
C SER A 159 -2.92 4.99 -11.21
N SER A 160 -2.97 4.55 -12.47
CA SER A 160 -1.78 4.06 -13.18
C SER A 160 -0.70 5.13 -13.32
N GLN A 161 -1.08 6.41 -13.25
CA GLN A 161 -0.17 7.55 -13.40
C GLN A 161 0.37 8.04 -12.07
N GLU A 162 -0.44 8.03 -11.00
CA GLU A 162 -0.08 8.72 -9.75
C GLU A 162 0.31 7.78 -8.61
N GLY A 163 -0.32 6.60 -8.50
CA GLY A 163 -0.04 5.68 -7.40
C GLY A 163 -1.23 4.84 -7.00
N ARG A 164 -1.22 4.34 -5.76
CA ARG A 164 -2.30 3.53 -5.20
C ARG A 164 -2.53 3.90 -3.74
N LEU A 165 -3.75 3.68 -3.27
CA LEU A 165 -4.10 3.84 -1.88
C LEU A 165 -4.97 2.68 -1.40
N PHE A 166 -4.93 2.42 -0.11
CA PHE A 166 -5.80 1.41 0.51
C PHE A 166 -6.06 1.74 1.98
N VAL A 167 -7.25 1.33 2.45
CA VAL A 167 -7.69 1.52 3.83
C VAL A 167 -7.72 0.17 4.53
N VAL A 168 -6.96 0.04 5.61
CA VAL A 168 -7.03 -1.10 6.52
C VAL A 168 -7.91 -0.72 7.70
N VAL A 169 -8.83 -1.61 8.06
CA VAL A 169 -9.74 -1.44 9.21
C VAL A 169 -9.57 -2.65 10.13
N ALA A 170 -8.61 -2.57 11.05
CA ALA A 170 -8.22 -3.66 11.93
C ALA A 170 -8.85 -3.56 13.33
N PRO A 171 -9.17 -4.67 14.00
CA PRO A 171 -9.60 -4.64 15.40
C PRO A 171 -8.49 -4.14 16.33
N VAL A 172 -8.80 -3.21 17.25
CA VAL A 172 -7.82 -2.68 18.23
C VAL A 172 -7.26 -3.78 19.12
N LEU A 173 -8.06 -4.80 19.44
CA LEU A 173 -7.66 -5.97 20.23
C LEU A 173 -6.49 -6.77 19.66
N ARG A 174 -6.14 -6.58 18.37
CA ARG A 174 -4.92 -7.15 17.79
C ARG A 174 -3.66 -6.53 18.41
N PHE A 175 -3.75 -5.28 18.86
CA PHE A 175 -2.61 -4.45 19.26
C PHE A 175 -2.62 -4.13 20.75
N ALA A 176 -3.80 -3.85 21.31
CA ALA A 176 -3.94 -3.46 22.70
C ALA A 176 -5.26 -3.97 23.29
N ASP A 177 -5.22 -4.40 24.54
CA ASP A 177 -6.39 -4.86 25.29
C ASP A 177 -7.19 -3.65 25.82
N ILE A 178 -7.87 -2.96 24.89
CA ILE A 178 -8.65 -1.75 25.15
C ILE A 178 -10.12 -2.09 24.88
N GLU A 179 -10.96 -1.90 25.89
CA GLU A 179 -12.40 -2.05 25.76
C GLU A 179 -13.07 -0.71 25.37
N GLY A 180 -14.13 -0.77 24.56
CA GLY A 180 -14.96 0.39 24.25
C GLY A 180 -14.43 1.27 23.10
N ASN A 181 -14.52 2.60 23.29
CA ASN A 181 -14.15 3.60 22.29
C ASN A 181 -12.65 3.93 22.38
N ALA A 182 -11.85 3.19 21.64
CA ALA A 182 -10.41 3.34 21.57
C ALA A 182 -10.01 4.67 20.91
N ARG A 183 -9.05 5.33 21.53
CA ARG A 183 -8.29 6.46 21.01
C ARG A 183 -6.90 5.96 20.62
N ILE A 184 -6.30 6.51 19.55
CA ILE A 184 -5.01 6.01 19.06
C ILE A 184 -3.90 6.19 20.10
N GLU A 185 -4.02 7.22 20.93
CA GLU A 185 -3.13 7.54 22.04
C GLU A 185 -3.12 6.45 23.12
N LEU A 186 -4.20 5.66 23.25
CA LEU A 186 -4.27 4.53 24.16
C LEU A 186 -3.54 3.30 23.62
N ILE A 187 -3.38 3.19 22.30
CA ILE A 187 -2.64 2.11 21.65
C ILE A 187 -1.14 2.34 21.84
N GLY A 188 -0.70 3.59 21.75
CA GLY A 188 0.67 4.00 22.03
C GLY A 188 1.04 5.32 21.35
N PRO A 189 2.26 5.82 21.57
CA PRO A 189 2.79 6.97 20.83
C PRO A 189 3.03 6.61 19.34
N PRO A 190 3.22 7.61 18.46
CA PRO A 190 3.37 7.38 17.01
C PRO A 190 4.39 6.30 16.65
N GLU A 191 5.52 6.24 17.32
CA GLU A 191 6.61 5.27 17.10
C GLU A 191 6.15 3.84 17.39
N THR A 192 5.45 3.64 18.50
CA THR A 192 4.91 2.32 18.88
C THR A 192 3.86 1.84 17.89
N VAL A 193 3.02 2.76 17.40
CA VAL A 193 1.96 2.43 16.47
C VAL A 193 2.57 2.00 15.12
N ILE A 194 3.48 2.79 14.53
CA ILE A 194 4.13 2.42 13.24
C ILE A 194 4.97 1.14 13.33
N ASP A 195 5.66 0.90 14.45
CA ASP A 195 6.43 -0.34 14.62
C ASP A 195 5.52 -1.58 14.69
N ALA A 196 4.29 -1.42 15.19
CA ALA A 196 3.34 -2.51 15.32
C ALA A 196 2.64 -2.87 14.00
N PHE A 197 2.21 -1.89 13.19
CA PHE A 197 1.46 -2.15 11.95
C PHE A 197 2.28 -1.99 10.67
N GLY A 198 3.33 -1.17 10.71
CA GLY A 198 4.09 -0.79 9.54
C GLY A 198 4.56 -1.98 8.70
N PRO A 199 5.17 -3.01 9.32
CA PRO A 199 5.63 -4.19 8.57
C PRO A 199 4.54 -4.95 7.81
N GLU A 200 3.30 -4.95 8.30
CA GLU A 200 2.17 -5.60 7.62
C GLU A 200 1.69 -4.79 6.42
N VAL A 201 1.74 -3.46 6.53
CA VAL A 201 1.32 -2.52 5.49
C VAL A 201 2.35 -2.41 4.37
N ILE A 202 3.63 -2.28 4.72
CA ILE A 202 4.71 -2.06 3.74
C ILE A 202 5.37 -3.36 3.28
N GLY A 203 5.16 -4.47 4.01
CA GLY A 203 5.72 -5.79 3.69
C GLY A 203 7.17 -6.01 4.17
N GLU A 204 7.73 -5.07 4.94
CA GLU A 204 9.13 -5.09 5.41
C GLU A 204 9.31 -4.26 6.69
N ASN A 205 10.45 -4.39 7.37
CA ASN A 205 10.72 -3.61 8.59
C ASN A 205 10.71 -2.08 8.28
N VAL A 206 10.14 -1.29 9.19
CA VAL A 206 10.06 0.18 9.16
C VAL A 206 11.30 0.89 9.72
N GLU A 207 12.15 0.17 10.46
CA GLU A 207 13.33 0.73 11.12
C GLU A 207 14.24 1.46 10.12
N GLY A 208 14.53 2.74 10.40
CA GLY A 208 15.37 3.60 9.56
C GLY A 208 14.72 4.14 8.29
N LYS A 209 13.41 3.88 8.06
CA LYS A 209 12.70 4.31 6.84
C LYS A 209 11.71 5.44 7.06
N VAL A 210 11.33 5.72 8.30
CA VAL A 210 10.44 6.83 8.63
C VAL A 210 11.22 8.13 8.54
N LEU A 211 10.84 8.99 7.60
CA LEU A 211 11.42 10.33 7.42
C LEU A 211 10.82 11.34 8.38
N SER A 212 9.50 11.29 8.57
CA SER A 212 8.78 12.21 9.43
C SER A 212 7.59 11.53 10.11
N MET A 213 7.26 12.05 11.30
CA MET A 213 6.06 11.71 12.05
C MET A 213 5.39 13.01 12.47
N GLU A 214 4.11 13.14 12.18
CA GLU A 214 3.30 14.30 12.54
C GLU A 214 2.07 13.84 13.32
N VAL A 215 1.65 14.64 14.30
CA VAL A 215 0.42 14.42 15.06
C VAL A 215 -0.54 15.55 14.76
N ALA A 216 -1.71 15.21 14.23
CA ALA A 216 -2.75 16.17 13.90
C ALA A 216 -4.04 15.83 14.64
N GLU A 217 -4.79 16.85 15.04
CA GLU A 217 -6.12 16.67 15.63
C GLU A 217 -7.18 17.24 14.68
N HIS A 218 -8.18 16.42 14.36
CA HIS A 218 -9.31 16.83 13.52
C HIS A 218 -10.61 16.33 14.13
N SER A 219 -11.55 17.24 14.36
CA SER A 219 -12.87 16.94 14.94
C SER A 219 -12.77 16.18 16.28
N GLY A 220 -11.80 16.51 17.12
CA GLY A 220 -11.57 15.86 18.42
C GLY A 220 -10.97 14.45 18.34
N ARG A 221 -10.50 14.04 17.15
CA ARG A 221 -9.83 12.76 16.92
C ARG A 221 -8.37 13.00 16.52
N THR A 222 -7.48 12.26 17.15
CA THR A 222 -6.04 12.31 16.89
C THR A 222 -5.67 11.41 15.72
N TYR A 223 -4.79 11.92 14.86
CA TYR A 223 -4.24 11.24 13.70
C TYR A 223 -2.73 11.24 13.79
N TYR A 224 -2.12 10.08 13.56
CA TYR A 224 -0.68 9.95 13.39
C TYR A 224 -0.38 9.83 11.91
N GLN A 225 0.46 10.72 11.41
CA GLN A 225 0.84 10.79 10.01
C GLN A 225 2.31 10.45 9.87
N TYR A 226 2.62 9.54 8.96
CA TYR A 226 3.96 9.03 8.73
C TYR A 226 4.33 9.22 7.27
N GLU A 227 5.56 9.65 7.03
CA GLU A 227 6.17 9.65 5.70
C GLU A 227 7.38 8.73 5.71
N LEU A 228 7.41 7.77 4.79
CA LEU A 228 8.48 6.78 4.66
C LEU A 228 9.19 6.91 3.31
N GLU A 229 10.50 6.63 3.31
CA GLU A 229 11.31 6.56 2.09
C GLU A 229 12.61 5.75 2.31
N PRO A 230 12.94 4.81 1.39
CA PRO A 230 12.06 3.87 0.70
C PRO A 230 11.50 2.82 1.68
N PRO A 231 10.23 2.41 1.54
CA PRO A 231 9.33 2.64 0.41
C PRO A 231 8.60 3.99 0.51
N HIS A 232 8.28 4.60 -0.64
CA HIS A 232 7.56 5.88 -0.71
C HIS A 232 6.08 5.71 -0.33
N VAL A 233 5.79 5.91 0.95
CA VAL A 233 4.48 5.68 1.54
C VAL A 233 4.13 6.81 2.50
N LEU A 234 2.92 7.32 2.38
CA LEU A 234 2.26 8.14 3.40
C LEU A 234 1.25 7.27 4.13
N ILE A 235 1.31 7.28 5.46
CA ILE A 235 0.36 6.55 6.31
C ILE A 235 -0.33 7.53 7.23
N THR A 236 -1.65 7.51 7.26
CA THR A 236 -2.46 8.25 8.25
C THR A 236 -3.22 7.23 9.09
N ALA A 237 -2.90 7.19 10.38
CA ALA A 237 -3.47 6.25 11.34
C ALA A 237 -4.38 6.97 12.34
N THR A 238 -5.52 6.36 12.67
CA THR A 238 -6.39 6.82 13.77
C THR A 238 -7.21 5.65 14.34
N ALA A 239 -7.79 5.82 15.53
CA ALA A 239 -8.67 4.83 16.12
C ALA A 239 -10.06 5.44 16.41
N ALA A 240 -11.10 4.63 16.24
CA ALA A 240 -12.46 4.99 16.57
C ALA A 240 -13.28 3.74 16.88
N GLY A 241 -14.10 3.80 17.94
CA GLY A 241 -14.80 2.61 18.43
C GLY A 241 -13.80 1.53 18.81
N ASN A 242 -13.99 0.31 18.32
CA ASN A 242 -13.07 -0.81 18.54
C ASN A 242 -12.11 -1.07 17.37
N ARG A 243 -11.93 -0.10 16.47
CA ARG A 243 -11.18 -0.26 15.21
C ARG A 243 -10.05 0.75 15.07
N LEU A 244 -8.92 0.26 14.54
CA LEU A 244 -7.80 1.04 14.05
C LEU A 244 -7.95 1.19 12.53
N TYR A 245 -7.86 2.42 12.05
CA TYR A 245 -7.94 2.79 10.65
C TYR A 245 -6.55 3.21 10.18
N LEU A 246 -6.05 2.56 9.13
CA LEU A 246 -4.79 2.91 8.49
C LEU A 246 -5.08 3.28 7.04
N PHE A 247 -4.88 4.54 6.71
CA PHE A 247 -5.00 5.06 5.35
C PHE A 247 -3.62 5.17 4.73
N ASN A 248 -3.35 4.36 3.71
CA ASN A 248 -2.03 4.22 3.12
C ASN A 248 -2.06 4.73 1.69
N VAL A 249 -1.17 5.66 1.37
CA VAL A 249 -0.96 6.18 0.01
C VAL A 249 0.46 5.80 -0.40
N THR A 250 0.61 5.05 -1.48
CA THR A 250 1.90 4.53 -1.93
C THR A 250 2.13 4.87 -3.40
N ALA A 251 3.38 5.14 -3.77
CA ALA A 251 3.74 5.41 -5.15
C ALA A 251 5.13 4.84 -5.47
N SER A 252 5.42 4.62 -6.76
CA SER A 252 6.80 4.37 -7.20
C SER A 252 7.62 5.65 -7.10
N GLY A 253 8.96 5.57 -7.09
CA GLY A 253 9.81 6.77 -6.96
C GLY A 253 9.59 7.83 -8.04
N LEU A 254 9.28 7.43 -9.28
CA LEU A 254 8.95 8.37 -10.35
C LEU A 254 7.61 9.08 -10.10
N GLN A 255 6.60 8.31 -9.67
CA GLN A 255 5.29 8.84 -9.34
C GLN A 255 5.36 9.77 -8.14
N TRP A 256 6.06 9.36 -7.08
CA TRP A 256 6.30 10.16 -5.88
C TRP A 256 6.91 11.52 -6.23
N LYS A 257 8.01 11.52 -6.98
CA LYS A 257 8.67 12.77 -7.40
C LYS A 257 7.75 13.72 -8.18
N ARG A 258 6.83 13.18 -9.00
CA ARG A 258 5.93 13.98 -9.85
C ARG A 258 4.67 14.45 -9.12
N HIS A 259 4.10 13.58 -8.28
CA HIS A 259 2.75 13.73 -7.72
C HIS A 259 2.74 13.85 -6.19
N TYR A 260 3.90 14.07 -5.54
CA TYR A 260 4.01 14.16 -4.08
C TYR A 260 2.95 15.07 -3.45
N LYS A 261 2.71 16.25 -4.04
CA LYS A 261 1.72 17.21 -3.52
C LYS A 261 0.30 16.64 -3.52
N ASP A 262 -0.09 15.99 -4.60
CA ASP A 262 -1.42 15.39 -4.74
C ASP A 262 -1.54 14.18 -3.81
N LEU A 263 -0.51 13.32 -3.73
CA LEU A 263 -0.47 12.18 -2.81
C LEU A 263 -0.56 12.62 -1.34
N LYS A 264 0.14 13.70 -0.96
CA LYS A 264 0.06 14.29 0.38
C LYS A 264 -1.31 14.88 0.67
N GLN A 265 -1.92 15.56 -0.30
CA GLN A 265 -3.29 16.05 -0.17
C GLN A 265 -4.32 14.90 -0.03
N ILE A 266 -4.13 13.78 -0.73
CA ILE A 266 -4.94 12.56 -0.56
C ILE A 266 -4.79 12.07 0.88
N ALA A 267 -3.57 11.88 1.38
CA ALA A 267 -3.30 11.44 2.76
C ALA A 267 -3.93 12.39 3.80
N ASP A 268 -3.73 13.69 3.65
CA ASP A 268 -4.21 14.71 4.58
C ASP A 268 -5.73 14.90 4.56
N SER A 269 -6.42 14.39 3.54
CA SER A 269 -7.88 14.47 3.43
C SER A 269 -8.64 13.38 4.21
N PHE A 270 -7.96 12.33 4.68
CA PHE A 270 -8.59 11.18 5.29
C PHE A 270 -9.21 11.50 6.66
N ARG A 271 -10.52 11.25 6.83
CA ARG A 271 -11.24 11.48 8.08
C ARG A 271 -12.14 10.30 8.41
N VAL A 272 -12.16 9.89 9.67
CA VAL A 272 -13.22 9.03 10.22
C VAL A 272 -14.33 9.94 10.72
N ILE A 273 -15.59 9.64 10.39
CA ILE A 273 -16.77 10.47 10.68
C ILE A 273 -17.39 9.98 11.99
#